data_AF-A0A1V9FW25-F1
#
_entry.id   AF-A0A1V9FW25-F1
#
_cell.length_a   1.000
_cell.length_b   1.000
_cell.length_c   1.000
_cell.angle_alpha   90.00
_cell.angle_beta   90.00
_cell.angle_gamma   90.00
#
_symmetry.space_group_name_H-M   'P 1'
#
loop_
_entity.id
_entity.type
_entity.pdbx_description
1 polymer ?
#
loop_
_entity_poly.entity_id
_entity_poly.type
_entity_poly.pdbx_seq_one_letter_code
_entity_poly.pdbx_strand_id
1 'polypeptide(L)'
;MGKTVTHINFYTPLQRTRIARIVFGLALVSLLLSFFSHTLLHQLQQPVLKFPYVDTTYWVMHYLQLPEFITGHFGVAVLFDLALFASCLLSFLYPLKRLFIWSFIVLYFVYFITFNTFGCHHTNHKIGFLLIAIPFTVADYKSFNFLWQGLRYFMCFAFADAFLWKFFRLSWLYNSEGMLILKMNQTAFLYLERHTGTAAFYRWLLQYPGLLQGIYITGMIMEGLFIIGFFTRKYDRFLLLLSLVLPIGFWLIADTWFFELLILSLTFINFNRLYTRYRFAKGIKKGDITPV
;
A
#
# COMPACT_ATOMS: atom_id res chain seq x y z
N MET A 1 -18.66 -31.56 -13.49
CA MET A 1 -17.54 -30.80 -12.87
C MET A 1 -16.94 -29.85 -13.90
N GLY A 2 -17.48 -28.63 -14.00
CA GLY A 2 -17.22 -27.75 -15.15
C GLY A 2 -16.35 -26.54 -14.79
N LYS A 3 -15.16 -26.47 -15.41
CA LYS A 3 -14.33 -25.26 -15.68
C LYS A 3 -14.44 -24.11 -14.65
N THR A 4 -14.10 -24.34 -13.39
CA THR A 4 -13.69 -23.27 -12.46
C THR A 4 -12.18 -23.05 -12.55
N VAL A 5 -11.63 -23.02 -13.77
CA VAL A 5 -10.24 -22.57 -13.95
C VAL A 5 -10.27 -21.06 -13.85
N THR A 6 -9.72 -20.54 -12.75
CA THR A 6 -9.46 -19.12 -12.52
C THR A 6 -8.80 -18.55 -13.78
N HIS A 7 -9.51 -17.66 -14.50
CA HIS A 7 -8.94 -16.99 -15.65
C HIS A 7 -7.83 -16.04 -15.17
N ILE A 8 -6.61 -16.57 -15.17
CA ILE A 8 -5.36 -15.86 -15.00
C ILE A 8 -5.30 -14.82 -16.13
N ASN A 9 -5.40 -13.53 -15.77
CA ASN A 9 -5.18 -12.46 -16.73
C ASN A 9 -3.69 -12.37 -17.01
N PHE A 10 -3.31 -12.65 -18.25
CA PHE A 10 -2.00 -12.32 -18.78
C PHE A 10 -2.02 -10.94 -19.44
N TYR A 11 -0.97 -10.17 -19.19
CA TYR A 11 -0.72 -8.86 -19.76
C TYR A 11 0.40 -8.95 -20.79
N THR A 12 0.20 -8.24 -21.90
CA THR A 12 1.16 -8.10 -22.98
C THR A 12 2.31 -7.14 -22.60
N PRO A 13 3.45 -7.16 -23.30
CA PRO A 13 4.58 -6.26 -23.02
C PRO A 13 4.19 -4.77 -23.01
N LEU A 14 3.32 -4.35 -23.93
CA LEU A 14 2.86 -2.97 -24.00
C LEU A 14 1.98 -2.59 -22.80
N GLN A 15 1.16 -3.52 -22.30
CA GLN A 15 0.37 -3.30 -21.09
C GLN A 15 1.26 -3.23 -19.86
N ARG A 16 2.24 -4.12 -19.73
CA ARG A 16 3.25 -4.07 -18.67
C ARG A 16 3.93 -2.70 -18.58
N THR A 17 4.39 -2.16 -19.71
CA THR A 17 5.00 -0.81 -19.79
C THR A 17 4.06 0.29 -19.29
N ARG A 18 2.77 0.22 -19.64
CA ARG A 18 1.79 1.21 -19.18
C ARG A 18 1.47 1.07 -17.69
N ILE A 19 1.33 -0.16 -17.19
CA ILE A 19 1.11 -0.43 -15.77
C ILE A 19 2.32 0.09 -14.98
N ALA A 20 3.55 -0.17 -15.45
CA ALA A 20 4.77 0.34 -14.82
C ALA A 20 4.74 1.88 -14.71
N ARG A 21 4.36 2.58 -15.78
CA ARG A 21 4.22 4.05 -15.76
C ARG A 21 3.16 4.53 -14.77
N ILE A 22 2.04 3.83 -14.65
CA ILE A 22 1.03 4.17 -13.63
C ILE A 22 1.61 3.98 -12.24
N VAL A 23 2.26 2.84 -11.97
CA VAL A 23 2.86 2.52 -10.68
C VAL A 23 3.93 3.53 -10.28
N PHE A 24 4.93 3.78 -11.13
CA PHE A 24 5.99 4.73 -10.83
C PHE A 24 5.52 6.19 -10.88
N GLY A 25 4.46 6.50 -11.64
CA GLY A 25 3.82 7.81 -11.60
C GLY A 25 3.16 8.07 -10.24
N LEU A 26 2.44 7.09 -9.70
CA LEU A 26 1.86 7.17 -8.35
C LEU A 26 2.93 7.21 -7.27
N ALA A 27 4.03 6.45 -7.43
CA ALA A 27 5.17 6.51 -6.52
C ALA A 27 5.83 7.89 -6.53
N LEU A 28 5.98 8.51 -7.70
CA LEU A 28 6.51 9.87 -7.82
C LEU A 28 5.59 10.89 -7.15
N VAL A 29 4.27 10.77 -7.33
CA VAL A 29 3.30 11.61 -6.61
C VAL A 29 3.42 11.42 -5.09
N SER A 30 3.58 10.18 -4.61
CA SER A 30 3.80 9.92 -3.18
C SER A 30 5.10 10.52 -2.65
N LEU A 31 6.20 10.47 -3.42
CA LEU A 31 7.45 11.13 -3.05
C LEU A 31 7.32 12.65 -3.04
N LEU A 32 6.61 13.24 -4.00
CA LEU A 32 6.31 14.68 -4.02
C LEU A 32 5.48 15.09 -2.79
N LEU A 33 4.44 14.33 -2.46
CA LEU A 33 3.69 14.56 -1.23
C LEU A 33 4.60 14.44 0.01
N SER A 34 5.52 13.47 0.01
CA SER A 34 6.47 13.31 1.11
C SER A 34 7.41 14.52 1.25
N PHE A 35 7.82 15.12 0.15
CA PHE A 35 8.60 16.37 0.11
C PHE A 35 7.84 17.54 0.76
N PHE A 36 6.57 17.73 0.37
CA PHE A 36 5.73 18.81 0.90
C PHE A 36 5.28 18.57 2.34
N SER A 37 5.17 17.32 2.76
CA SER A 37 4.83 16.95 4.15
C SER A 37 6.04 16.90 5.09
N HIS A 38 7.22 17.33 4.64
CA HIS A 38 8.44 17.31 5.46
C HIS A 38 8.87 15.92 5.97
N THR A 39 8.68 14.89 5.13
CA THR A 39 8.92 13.47 5.47
C THR A 39 10.04 12.82 4.68
N LEU A 40 10.83 13.60 3.93
CA LEU A 40 12.05 13.10 3.28
C LEU A 40 13.25 13.10 4.24
N LEU A 41 14.30 12.36 3.90
CA LEU A 41 15.39 12.12 4.84
C LEU A 41 16.19 13.39 5.15
N HIS A 42 16.40 14.28 4.17
CA HIS A 42 17.08 15.55 4.43
C HIS A 42 16.31 16.50 5.36
N GLN A 43 15.02 16.23 5.58
CA GLN A 43 14.13 17.03 6.41
C GLN A 43 14.04 16.51 7.85
N LEU A 44 14.57 15.32 8.16
CA LEU A 44 14.49 14.69 9.49
C LEU A 44 15.39 15.35 10.56
N GLN A 45 16.28 16.28 10.18
CA GLN A 45 17.11 17.07 11.11
C GLN A 45 17.86 16.25 12.19
N GLN A 46 18.57 15.18 11.80
CA GLN A 46 19.35 14.35 12.73
C GLN A 46 18.53 13.81 13.93
N PRO A 47 17.52 12.98 13.67
CA PRO A 47 16.62 12.50 14.72
C PRO A 47 17.34 11.61 15.74
N VAL A 48 17.10 11.87 17.02
CA VAL A 48 17.70 11.10 18.13
C VAL A 48 16.82 9.95 18.62
N LEU A 49 15.49 10.08 18.48
CA LEU A 49 14.54 9.05 18.90
C LEU A 49 14.44 7.96 17.84
N LYS A 50 14.60 6.71 18.26
CA LYS A 50 14.55 5.53 17.38
C LYS A 50 13.48 4.58 17.88
N PHE A 51 12.63 4.09 16.98
CA PHE A 51 11.62 3.08 17.30
C PHE A 51 11.63 1.89 16.30
N PRO A 52 12.71 1.08 16.27
CA PRO A 52 12.78 -0.11 15.39
C PRO A 52 11.86 -1.26 15.84
N TYR A 53 11.27 -1.18 17.04
CA TYR A 53 10.42 -2.21 17.64
C TYR A 53 11.11 -3.60 17.67
N VAL A 54 10.38 -4.70 17.43
CA VAL A 54 10.92 -6.06 17.43
C VAL A 54 11.39 -6.55 16.04
N ASP A 55 11.45 -5.68 15.03
CA ASP A 55 11.78 -6.08 13.66
C ASP A 55 13.30 -6.21 13.46
N THR A 56 13.76 -7.44 13.22
CA THR A 56 15.19 -7.74 13.03
C THR A 56 15.80 -7.04 11.82
N THR A 57 15.01 -6.77 10.78
CA THR A 57 15.47 -6.04 9.58
C THR A 57 15.84 -4.61 9.92
N TYR A 58 15.04 -3.96 10.76
CA TYR A 58 15.30 -2.60 11.23
C TYR A 58 16.56 -2.59 12.08
N TRP A 59 16.68 -3.53 13.02
CA TRP A 59 17.88 -3.66 13.85
C TRP A 59 19.15 -3.87 13.01
N VAL A 60 19.14 -4.75 12.01
CA VAL A 60 20.29 -4.96 11.12
C VAL A 60 20.71 -3.66 10.43
N MET A 61 19.77 -2.86 9.94
CA MET A 61 20.08 -1.58 9.30
C MET A 61 20.73 -0.58 10.28
N HIS A 62 20.27 -0.55 11.53
CA HIS A 62 20.86 0.28 12.59
C HIS A 62 22.22 -0.23 13.06
N TYR A 63 22.45 -1.55 13.09
CA TYR A 63 23.78 -2.11 13.35
C TYR A 63 24.78 -1.72 12.26
N LEU A 64 24.33 -1.61 11.01
CA LEU A 64 25.13 -1.10 9.89
C LEU A 64 25.26 0.44 9.87
N GLN A 65 24.60 1.15 10.81
CA GLN A 65 24.55 2.62 10.90
C GLN A 65 24.05 3.31 9.63
N LEU A 66 23.28 2.62 8.78
CA LEU A 66 22.81 3.19 7.51
C LEU A 66 21.82 4.34 7.72
N PRO A 67 20.75 4.19 8.53
CA PRO A 67 19.83 5.30 8.81
C PRO A 67 20.55 6.50 9.43
N GLU A 68 21.43 6.27 10.41
CA GLU A 68 22.17 7.30 11.14
C GLU A 68 23.17 8.05 10.26
N PHE A 69 23.89 7.35 9.39
CA PHE A 69 24.83 7.99 8.48
C PHE A 69 24.09 8.90 7.49
N ILE A 70 22.97 8.44 6.93
CA ILE A 70 22.20 9.24 5.97
C ILE A 70 21.60 10.47 6.67
N THR A 71 20.89 10.30 7.78
CA THR A 71 20.22 11.42 8.48
C THR A 71 21.18 12.30 9.26
N GLY A 72 22.36 11.78 9.62
CA GLY A 72 23.45 12.49 10.29
C GLY A 72 24.17 13.51 9.40
N HIS A 73 24.13 13.34 8.08
CA HIS A 73 24.85 14.21 7.14
C HIS A 73 23.89 14.81 6.11
N PHE A 74 23.59 16.11 6.24
CA PHE A 74 22.63 16.81 5.37
C PHE A 74 22.92 16.62 3.87
N GLY A 75 24.18 16.75 3.45
CA GLY A 75 24.56 16.55 2.04
C GLY A 75 24.30 15.11 1.55
N VAL A 76 24.55 14.11 2.39
CA VAL A 76 24.27 12.70 2.07
C VAL A 76 22.77 12.47 1.96
N ALA A 77 21.98 13.02 2.87
CA ALA A 77 20.52 12.94 2.84
C ALA A 77 19.93 13.58 1.57
N VAL A 78 20.43 14.77 1.17
CA VAL A 78 19.99 15.43 -0.07
C VAL A 78 20.36 14.59 -1.30
N LEU A 79 21.59 14.08 -1.38
CA LEU A 79 22.01 13.21 -2.48
C LEU A 79 21.18 11.92 -2.53
N PHE A 80 20.84 11.34 -1.38
CA PHE A 80 19.99 10.17 -1.28
C PHE A 80 18.58 10.46 -1.81
N ASP A 81 17.94 11.55 -1.35
CA ASP A 81 16.61 11.92 -1.80
C ASP A 81 16.60 12.21 -3.31
N LEU A 82 17.61 12.92 -3.83
CA LEU A 82 17.77 13.13 -5.27
C LEU A 82 17.91 11.82 -6.06
N ALA A 83 18.71 10.87 -5.55
CA ALA A 83 18.85 9.55 -6.16
C ALA A 83 17.54 8.75 -6.13
N LEU A 84 16.76 8.86 -5.05
CA LEU A 84 15.45 8.23 -4.91
C LEU A 84 14.46 8.80 -5.94
N PHE A 85 14.37 10.12 -6.07
CA PHE A 85 13.54 10.77 -7.09
C PHE A 85 13.99 10.42 -8.51
N ALA A 86 15.30 10.46 -8.78
CA ALA A 86 15.86 10.15 -10.08
C ALA A 86 15.59 8.69 -10.48
N SER A 87 15.78 7.73 -9.58
CA SER A 87 15.49 6.31 -9.85
C SER A 87 14.01 6.05 -10.10
N CYS A 88 13.11 6.73 -9.37
CA CYS A 88 11.67 6.67 -9.61
C CYS A 88 11.30 7.26 -10.98
N LEU A 89 11.81 8.45 -11.31
CA LEU A 89 11.57 9.14 -12.58
C LEU A 89 12.11 8.33 -13.78
N LEU A 90 13.32 7.79 -13.66
CA LEU A 90 13.93 6.94 -14.68
C LEU A 90 13.15 5.63 -14.85
N SER A 91 12.62 5.05 -13.78
CA SER A 91 11.73 3.88 -13.85
C SER A 91 10.40 4.20 -14.55
N PHE A 92 9.88 5.41 -14.38
CA PHE A 92 8.70 5.90 -15.11
C PHE A 92 8.98 6.11 -16.61
N LEU A 93 10.08 6.79 -16.96
CA LEU A 93 10.44 7.10 -18.34
C LEU A 93 10.89 5.84 -19.12
N TYR A 94 11.69 4.98 -18.47
CA TYR A 94 12.31 3.80 -19.06
C TYR A 94 11.94 2.51 -18.31
N PRO A 95 10.65 2.11 -18.28
CA PRO A 95 10.15 1.00 -17.46
C PRO A 95 10.65 -0.40 -17.87
N LEU A 96 11.39 -0.51 -18.97
CA LEU A 96 12.04 -1.75 -19.41
C LEU A 96 13.49 -1.87 -18.88
N LYS A 97 14.07 -0.78 -18.39
CA LYS A 97 15.44 -0.74 -17.86
C LYS A 97 15.42 -1.13 -16.39
N ARG A 98 15.65 -2.43 -16.14
CA ARG A 98 15.61 -3.06 -14.81
C ARG A 98 16.54 -2.42 -13.78
N LEU A 99 17.68 -1.86 -14.22
CA LEU A 99 18.62 -1.19 -13.32
C LEU A 99 17.93 -0.09 -12.51
N PHE A 100 17.15 0.77 -13.16
CA PHE A 100 16.45 1.88 -12.48
C PHE A 100 15.42 1.38 -11.47
N ILE A 101 14.74 0.28 -11.80
CA ILE A 101 13.73 -0.33 -10.92
C ILE A 101 14.40 -0.95 -9.69
N TRP A 102 15.52 -1.66 -9.87
CA TRP A 102 16.30 -2.20 -8.76
C TRP A 102 16.87 -1.09 -7.88
N SER A 103 17.43 -0.04 -8.49
CA SER A 103 17.90 1.14 -7.76
C SER A 103 16.77 1.78 -6.95
N PHE A 104 15.57 1.93 -7.53
CA PHE A 104 14.41 2.44 -6.82
C PHE A 104 14.02 1.53 -5.64
N ILE A 105 13.94 0.21 -5.84
CA ILE A 105 13.59 -0.72 -4.75
C ILE A 105 14.58 -0.63 -3.59
N VAL A 106 15.88 -0.62 -3.88
CA VAL A 106 16.93 -0.55 -2.85
C VAL A 106 16.88 0.79 -2.11
N LEU A 107 16.81 1.92 -2.84
CA LEU A 107 16.73 3.23 -2.21
C LEU A 107 15.42 3.41 -1.43
N TYR A 108 14.29 2.97 -1.98
CA TYR A 108 13.00 3.04 -1.30
C TYR A 108 12.95 2.15 -0.06
N PHE A 109 13.62 1.00 -0.06
CA PHE A 109 13.77 0.14 1.11
C PHE A 109 14.51 0.84 2.25
N VAL A 110 15.65 1.47 1.94
CA VAL A 110 16.41 2.26 2.92
C VAL A 110 15.59 3.45 3.42
N TYR A 111 14.88 4.14 2.52
CA TYR A 111 13.96 5.22 2.87
C TYR A 111 12.86 4.74 3.82
N PHE A 112 12.20 3.63 3.49
CA PHE A 112 11.13 3.02 4.26
C PHE A 112 11.56 2.71 5.70
N ILE A 113 12.69 2.03 5.87
CA ILE A 113 13.21 1.68 7.21
C ILE A 113 13.58 2.93 7.98
N THR A 114 14.35 3.84 7.36
CA THR A 114 14.81 5.07 8.00
C THR A 114 13.64 5.93 8.46
N PHE A 115 12.64 6.11 7.58
CA PHE A 115 11.43 6.88 7.87
C PHE A 115 10.63 6.26 9.01
N ASN A 116 10.40 4.94 8.99
CA ASN A 116 9.61 4.29 10.03
C ASN A 116 10.30 4.28 11.38
N THR A 117 11.62 4.07 11.43
CA THR A 117 12.36 4.14 12.71
C THR A 117 12.22 5.52 13.33
N PHE A 118 12.55 6.57 12.57
CA PHE A 118 12.69 7.92 13.11
C PHE A 118 11.37 8.67 13.19
N GLY A 119 10.40 8.33 12.36
CA GLY A 119 9.02 8.79 12.48
C GLY A 119 8.29 8.17 13.68
N CYS A 120 8.92 7.23 14.39
CA CYS A 120 8.32 6.48 15.51
C CYS A 120 6.98 5.82 15.11
N HIS A 121 6.80 5.54 13.83
CA HIS A 121 5.61 4.92 13.28
C HIS A 121 5.94 3.46 12.96
N HIS A 122 5.36 2.53 13.73
CA HIS A 122 5.43 1.10 13.42
C HIS A 122 4.38 0.66 12.38
N THR A 123 3.80 1.61 11.64
CA THR A 123 2.75 1.31 10.66
C THR A 123 3.39 1.04 9.30
N ASN A 124 3.06 -0.12 8.71
CA ASN A 124 3.56 -0.62 7.42
C ASN A 124 3.12 0.21 6.19
N HIS A 125 2.88 1.51 6.36
CA HIS A 125 2.22 2.35 5.37
C HIS A 125 2.92 2.25 4.01
N LYS A 126 4.24 2.47 3.93
CA LYS A 126 4.94 2.51 2.62
C LYS A 126 5.27 1.16 1.96
N ILE A 127 4.95 0.00 2.58
CA ILE A 127 5.36 -1.31 2.04
C ILE A 127 4.74 -1.60 0.66
N GLY A 128 3.55 -1.05 0.37
CA GLY A 128 2.87 -1.23 -0.91
C GLY A 128 3.72 -0.80 -2.11
N PHE A 129 4.43 0.33 -2.01
CA PHE A 129 5.30 0.84 -3.07
C PHE A 129 6.54 -0.02 -3.30
N LEU A 130 7.08 -0.62 -2.24
CA LEU A 130 8.19 -1.57 -2.34
C LEU A 130 7.75 -2.83 -3.10
N LEU A 131 6.63 -3.42 -2.69
CA LEU A 131 6.15 -4.69 -3.22
C LEU A 131 5.65 -4.57 -4.67
N ILE A 132 4.93 -3.50 -5.01
CA ILE A 132 4.38 -3.30 -6.36
C ILE A 132 5.46 -3.11 -7.44
N ALA A 133 6.67 -2.71 -7.06
CA ALA A 133 7.80 -2.55 -7.97
C ALA A 133 8.42 -3.90 -8.38
N ILE A 134 8.34 -4.93 -7.51
CA ILE A 134 9.00 -6.23 -7.69
C ILE A 134 8.66 -6.90 -9.03
N PRO A 135 7.38 -6.99 -9.48
CA PRO A 135 7.06 -7.61 -10.76
C PRO A 135 7.82 -7.00 -11.95
N PHE A 136 8.20 -5.72 -11.89
CA PHE A 136 8.88 -5.07 -13.00
C PHE A 136 10.38 -5.38 -13.10
N THR A 137 10.95 -6.06 -12.09
CA THR A 137 12.36 -6.47 -12.06
C THR A 137 12.69 -7.66 -12.98
N VAL A 138 11.70 -8.50 -13.31
CA VAL A 138 11.93 -9.72 -14.11
C VAL A 138 11.93 -9.40 -15.61
N ALA A 139 12.83 -10.01 -16.38
CA ALA A 139 12.85 -9.81 -17.84
C ALA A 139 11.64 -10.47 -18.49
N ASP A 140 11.36 -11.71 -18.10
CA ASP A 140 10.33 -12.53 -18.69
C ASP A 140 8.90 -12.03 -18.37
N TYR A 141 8.04 -12.05 -19.39
CA TYR A 141 6.66 -11.58 -19.28
C TYR A 141 5.78 -12.57 -18.52
N LYS A 142 6.07 -13.88 -18.59
CA LYS A 142 5.32 -14.89 -17.84
C LYS A 142 5.62 -14.74 -16.35
N SER A 143 6.88 -14.56 -15.96
CA SER A 143 7.30 -14.22 -14.59
C SER A 143 6.64 -12.93 -14.09
N PHE A 144 6.60 -11.85 -14.89
CA PHE A 144 5.90 -10.62 -14.51
C PHE A 144 4.44 -10.90 -14.16
N ASN A 145 3.75 -11.66 -15.01
CA ASN A 145 2.34 -11.99 -14.79
C ASN A 145 2.12 -12.84 -13.54
N PHE A 146 2.99 -13.80 -13.24
CA PHE A 146 2.90 -14.56 -11.99
C PHE A 146 3.16 -13.69 -10.76
N LEU A 147 4.18 -12.84 -10.77
CA LEU A 147 4.47 -11.94 -9.66
C LEU A 147 3.33 -10.92 -9.43
N TRP A 148 2.78 -10.36 -10.51
CA TRP A 148 1.63 -9.45 -10.45
C TRP A 148 0.41 -10.12 -9.80
N GLN A 149 0.24 -11.42 -10.04
CA GLN A 149 -0.83 -12.22 -9.44
C GLN A 149 -0.52 -12.60 -8.01
N GLY A 150 0.75 -12.91 -7.71
CA GLY A 150 1.25 -13.06 -6.35
C GLY A 150 0.89 -11.84 -5.50
N LEU A 151 1.10 -10.63 -6.03
CA LEU A 151 0.71 -9.39 -5.34
C LEU A 151 -0.80 -9.25 -5.14
N ARG A 152 -1.62 -9.68 -6.11
CA ARG A 152 -3.08 -9.74 -5.92
C ARG A 152 -3.43 -10.65 -4.75
N TYR A 153 -2.83 -11.85 -4.68
CA TYR A 153 -3.07 -12.78 -3.58
C TYR A 153 -2.51 -12.28 -2.26
N PHE A 154 -1.38 -11.58 -2.28
CA PHE A 154 -0.83 -10.91 -1.10
C PHE A 154 -1.79 -9.84 -0.56
N MET A 155 -2.41 -9.04 -1.43
CA MET A 155 -3.42 -8.06 -1.01
C MET A 155 -4.65 -8.74 -0.40
N CYS A 156 -5.13 -9.84 -1.01
CA CYS A 156 -6.20 -10.64 -0.41
C CYS A 156 -5.79 -11.23 0.95
N PHE A 157 -4.54 -11.71 1.05
CA PHE A 157 -3.97 -12.26 2.26
C PHE A 157 -3.90 -11.21 3.38
N ALA A 158 -3.41 -10.01 3.10
CA ALA A 158 -3.29 -8.96 4.11
C ALA A 158 -4.63 -8.62 4.79
N PHE A 159 -5.70 -8.46 4.01
CA PHE A 159 -7.04 -8.21 4.59
C PHE A 159 -7.66 -9.47 5.21
N ALA A 160 -7.51 -10.64 4.58
CA ALA A 160 -8.02 -11.88 5.15
C ALA A 160 -7.34 -12.21 6.50
N ASP A 161 -6.03 -12.02 6.61
CA ASP A 161 -5.27 -12.19 7.85
C ASP A 161 -5.76 -11.23 8.95
N ALA A 162 -5.96 -9.95 8.61
CA ALA A 162 -6.53 -8.97 9.53
C ALA A 162 -7.93 -9.37 10.03
N PHE A 163 -8.76 -9.96 9.18
CA PHE A 163 -10.05 -10.53 9.55
C PHE A 163 -9.89 -11.76 10.46
N LEU A 164 -9.05 -12.72 10.08
CA LEU A 164 -8.86 -13.97 10.83
C LEU A 164 -8.33 -13.69 12.24
N TRP A 165 -7.42 -12.73 12.40
CA TRP A 165 -6.96 -12.31 13.71
C TRP A 165 -8.08 -11.78 14.61
N LYS A 166 -9.00 -10.97 14.06
CA LYS A 166 -10.16 -10.46 14.79
C LYS A 166 -11.17 -11.57 15.08
N PHE A 167 -11.38 -12.46 14.12
CA PHE A 167 -12.34 -13.55 14.20
C PHE A 167 -11.94 -14.58 15.26
N PHE A 168 -10.70 -15.10 15.20
CA PHE A 168 -10.23 -16.14 16.11
C PHE A 168 -9.97 -15.63 17.53
N ARG A 169 -9.64 -14.34 17.70
CA ARG A 169 -9.58 -13.72 19.03
C ARG A 169 -10.97 -13.39 19.61
N LEU A 170 -12.05 -13.72 18.88
CA LEU A 170 -13.43 -13.48 19.30
C LEU A 170 -13.74 -12.01 19.60
N SER A 171 -12.95 -11.09 19.06
CA SER A 171 -13.07 -9.64 19.31
C SER A 171 -14.47 -9.10 18.97
N TRP A 172 -15.14 -9.68 17.98
CA TRP A 172 -16.50 -9.31 17.57
C TRP A 172 -17.58 -9.61 18.62
N LEU A 173 -17.31 -10.47 19.60
CA LEU A 173 -18.22 -10.77 20.72
C LEU A 173 -18.18 -9.70 21.83
N TYR A 174 -17.13 -8.88 21.86
CA TYR A 174 -16.98 -7.84 22.86
C TYR A 174 -17.67 -6.56 22.38
N ASN A 175 -18.75 -6.17 23.07
CA ASN A 175 -19.61 -5.04 22.69
C ASN A 175 -18.93 -3.66 22.78
N SER A 176 -17.70 -3.59 23.29
CA SER A 176 -16.95 -2.35 23.52
C SER A 176 -15.77 -2.16 22.59
N GLU A 177 -15.46 -3.08 21.67
CA GLU A 177 -14.25 -2.99 20.83
C GLU A 177 -14.23 -1.73 19.96
N GLY A 178 -15.33 -1.43 19.26
CA GLY A 178 -15.39 -0.23 18.42
C GLY A 178 -15.14 1.06 19.21
N MET A 179 -15.65 1.11 20.45
CA MET A 179 -15.43 2.21 21.38
C MET A 179 -13.98 2.26 21.88
N LEU A 180 -13.41 1.11 22.22
CA LEU A 180 -12.05 0.98 22.72
C LEU A 180 -11.04 1.44 21.67
N ILE A 181 -11.21 1.01 20.42
CA ILE A 181 -10.36 1.39 19.30
C ILE A 181 -10.39 2.91 19.11
N LEU A 182 -11.58 3.52 19.06
CA LEU A 182 -11.68 4.97 18.87
C LEU A 182 -11.01 5.72 20.03
N LYS A 183 -11.25 5.30 21.28
CA LYS A 183 -10.63 5.93 22.46
C LYS A 183 -9.10 5.78 22.41
N MET A 184 -8.58 4.58 22.21
CA MET A 184 -7.14 4.33 22.23
C MET A 184 -6.40 5.16 21.17
N ASN A 185 -6.97 5.33 19.98
CA ASN A 185 -6.30 6.03 18.90
C ASN A 185 -6.57 7.56 18.92
N GLN A 186 -7.75 8.01 19.32
CA GLN A 186 -8.13 9.43 19.25
C GLN A 186 -7.98 10.21 20.56
N THR A 187 -7.56 9.58 21.67
CA THR A 187 -7.46 10.27 22.97
C THR A 187 -6.53 11.48 22.92
N ALA A 188 -5.34 11.34 22.32
CA ALA A 188 -4.39 12.43 22.22
C ALA A 188 -4.95 13.60 21.39
N PHE A 189 -5.55 13.29 20.24
CA PHE A 189 -6.19 14.28 19.38
C PHE A 189 -7.34 15.01 20.09
N LEU A 190 -8.22 14.27 20.77
CA LEU A 190 -9.35 14.85 21.52
C LEU A 190 -8.89 15.75 22.68
N TYR A 191 -7.73 15.47 23.26
CA TYR A 191 -7.15 16.26 24.34
C TYR A 191 -6.51 17.56 23.81
N LEU A 192 -5.66 17.46 22.77
CA LEU A 192 -4.90 18.59 22.22
C LEU A 192 -5.78 19.51 21.36
N GLU A 193 -6.64 18.93 20.51
CA GLU A 193 -7.41 19.65 19.48
C GLU A 193 -8.91 19.76 19.84
N ARG A 194 -9.18 20.04 21.12
CA ARG A 194 -10.52 19.99 21.74
C ARG A 194 -11.57 20.93 21.15
N HIS A 195 -11.23 21.89 20.30
CA HIS A 195 -12.18 22.88 19.76
C HIS A 195 -12.44 22.72 18.26
N THR A 196 -11.89 21.67 17.64
CA THR A 196 -12.05 21.41 16.20
C THR A 196 -13.37 20.70 15.89
N GLY A 197 -13.87 20.90 14.66
CA GLY A 197 -15.05 20.17 14.15
C GLY A 197 -14.85 18.66 14.15
N THR A 198 -13.64 18.18 13.85
CA THR A 198 -13.27 16.76 13.92
C THR A 198 -13.37 16.23 15.34
N ALA A 199 -12.90 16.98 16.34
CA ALA A 199 -13.04 16.59 17.75
C ALA A 199 -14.50 16.60 18.22
N ALA A 200 -15.35 17.46 17.67
CA ALA A 200 -16.79 17.43 17.91
C ALA A 200 -17.44 16.19 17.29
N PHE A 201 -17.05 15.82 16.07
CA PHE A 201 -17.51 14.59 15.41
C PHE A 201 -17.13 13.33 16.21
N TYR A 202 -15.89 13.22 16.70
CA TYR A 202 -15.49 12.09 17.54
C TYR A 202 -16.23 12.06 18.87
N ARG A 203 -16.46 13.20 19.52
CA ARG A 203 -17.30 13.27 20.73
C ARG A 203 -18.74 12.85 20.48
N TRP A 204 -19.31 13.23 19.34
CA TRP A 204 -20.63 12.75 18.92
C TRP A 204 -20.61 11.22 18.73
N LEU A 205 -19.63 10.65 18.02
CA LEU A 205 -19.50 9.21 17.85
C LEU A 205 -19.39 8.45 19.20
N LEU A 206 -18.66 9.00 20.16
CA LEU A 206 -18.52 8.44 21.52
C LEU A 206 -19.84 8.38 22.29
N GLN A 207 -20.87 9.14 21.89
CA GLN A 207 -22.22 9.07 22.48
C GLN A 207 -23.04 7.89 21.93
N TYR A 208 -22.61 7.23 20.86
CA TYR A 208 -23.32 6.12 20.23
C TYR A 208 -22.47 4.83 20.19
N PRO A 209 -22.28 4.13 21.33
CA PRO A 209 -21.46 2.92 21.38
C PRO A 209 -21.91 1.82 20.41
N GLY A 210 -23.23 1.63 20.24
CA GLY A 210 -23.76 0.65 19.31
C GLY A 210 -23.41 0.94 17.85
N LEU A 211 -23.35 2.22 17.47
CA LEU A 211 -22.91 2.63 16.13
C LEU A 211 -21.43 2.28 15.91
N LEU A 212 -20.57 2.60 16.88
CA LEU A 212 -19.14 2.27 16.81
C LEU A 212 -18.89 0.77 16.72
N GLN A 213 -19.64 -0.02 17.50
CA GLN A 213 -19.56 -1.48 17.42
C GLN A 213 -20.07 -2.00 16.07
N GLY A 214 -21.16 -1.43 15.54
CA GLY A 214 -21.66 -1.77 14.21
C GLY A 214 -20.63 -1.47 13.10
N ILE A 215 -19.95 -0.32 13.18
CA ILE A 215 -18.88 0.06 12.25
C ILE A 215 -17.72 -0.93 12.35
N TYR A 216 -17.29 -1.28 13.57
CA TYR A 216 -16.24 -2.26 13.81
C TYR A 216 -16.55 -3.63 13.17
N ILE A 217 -17.73 -4.19 13.47
CA ILE A 217 -18.17 -5.49 12.93
C ILE A 217 -18.28 -5.43 11.40
N THR A 218 -18.81 -4.33 10.85
CA THR A 218 -18.93 -4.14 9.41
C THR A 218 -17.55 -4.10 8.74
N GLY A 219 -16.60 -3.34 9.31
CA GLY A 219 -15.22 -3.29 8.83
C GLY A 219 -14.55 -4.67 8.85
N MET A 220 -14.72 -5.41 9.94
CA MET A 220 -14.24 -6.79 10.06
C MET A 220 -14.84 -7.71 8.98
N ILE A 221 -16.16 -7.66 8.75
CA ILE A 221 -16.80 -8.46 7.70
C ILE A 221 -16.25 -8.08 6.32
N MET A 222 -16.07 -6.78 6.04
CA MET A 222 -15.51 -6.29 4.78
C MET A 222 -14.08 -6.80 4.54
N GLU A 223 -13.23 -6.87 5.57
CA GLU A 223 -11.92 -7.51 5.48
C GLU A 223 -12.05 -9.00 5.12
N GLY A 224 -12.98 -9.72 5.76
CA GLY A 224 -13.24 -11.14 5.50
C GLY A 224 -13.70 -11.45 4.07
N LEU A 225 -14.36 -10.50 3.39
CA LEU A 225 -14.77 -10.66 1.98
C LEU A 225 -13.57 -10.82 1.03
N PHE A 226 -12.35 -10.44 1.42
CA PHE A 226 -11.15 -10.69 0.61
C PHE A 226 -10.79 -12.18 0.49
N ILE A 227 -11.33 -13.05 1.35
CA ILE A 227 -11.21 -14.51 1.22
C ILE A 227 -11.75 -14.98 -0.15
N ILE A 228 -12.82 -14.37 -0.64
CA ILE A 228 -13.42 -14.67 -1.95
C ILE A 228 -12.38 -14.48 -3.07
N GLY A 229 -11.48 -13.51 -2.91
CA GLY A 229 -10.42 -13.20 -3.85
C GLY A 229 -9.42 -14.34 -4.08
N PHE A 230 -9.26 -15.28 -3.14
CA PHE A 230 -8.42 -16.47 -3.36
C PHE A 230 -9.03 -17.42 -4.38
N PHE A 231 -10.35 -17.58 -4.36
CA PHE A 231 -11.05 -18.57 -5.15
C PHE A 231 -11.50 -18.04 -6.52
N THR A 232 -11.74 -16.74 -6.64
CA THR A 232 -12.27 -16.18 -7.89
C THR A 232 -11.86 -14.73 -8.15
N ARG A 233 -11.84 -14.35 -9.43
CA ARG A 233 -11.63 -12.97 -9.90
C ARG A 233 -12.93 -12.26 -10.29
N LYS A 234 -14.07 -12.96 -10.25
CA LYS A 234 -15.37 -12.39 -10.65
C LYS A 234 -15.69 -11.12 -9.87
N TYR A 235 -15.26 -11.07 -8.60
CA TYR A 235 -15.54 -9.99 -7.67
C TYR A 235 -14.40 -8.97 -7.51
N ASP A 236 -13.36 -9.00 -8.35
CA ASP A 236 -12.20 -8.09 -8.22
C ASP A 236 -12.59 -6.60 -8.22
N ARG A 237 -13.65 -6.22 -8.96
CA ARG A 237 -14.16 -4.83 -8.93
C ARG A 237 -14.74 -4.45 -7.58
N PHE A 238 -15.40 -5.39 -6.92
CA PHE A 238 -15.97 -5.17 -5.60
C PHE A 238 -14.86 -5.16 -4.55
N LEU A 239 -13.89 -6.09 -4.63
CA LEU A 239 -12.71 -6.08 -3.76
C LEU A 239 -11.87 -4.81 -3.92
N LEU A 240 -11.77 -4.27 -5.14
CA LEU A 240 -11.14 -2.98 -5.39
C LEU A 240 -11.86 -1.86 -4.62
N LEU A 241 -13.20 -1.80 -4.67
CA LEU A 241 -13.96 -0.81 -3.91
C LEU A 241 -13.74 -0.97 -2.40
N LEU A 242 -13.83 -2.20 -1.89
CA LEU A 242 -13.58 -2.49 -0.47
C LEU A 242 -12.16 -2.07 -0.06
N SER A 243 -11.17 -2.31 -0.91
CA SER A 243 -9.78 -1.93 -0.63
C SER A 243 -9.57 -0.43 -0.51
N LEU A 244 -10.45 0.40 -1.10
CA LEU A 244 -10.42 1.86 -0.96
C LEU A 244 -11.20 2.32 0.27
N VAL A 245 -12.36 1.72 0.53
CA VAL A 245 -13.23 2.10 1.65
C VAL A 245 -12.60 1.73 3.00
N LEU A 246 -11.96 0.57 3.11
CA LEU A 246 -11.38 0.09 4.37
C LEU A 246 -10.29 1.02 4.94
N PRO A 247 -9.26 1.45 4.17
CA PRO A 247 -8.27 2.42 4.67
C PRO A 247 -8.86 3.77 5.08
N ILE A 248 -9.91 4.25 4.40
CA ILE A 248 -10.62 5.47 4.82
C ILE A 248 -11.29 5.25 6.17
N GLY A 249 -11.91 4.08 6.38
CA GLY A 249 -12.49 3.70 7.67
C GLY A 249 -11.45 3.57 8.78
N PHE A 250 -10.30 2.95 8.50
CA PHE A 250 -9.21 2.82 9.47
C PHE A 250 -8.60 4.16 9.84
N TRP A 251 -8.43 5.06 8.87
CA TRP A 251 -7.99 6.42 9.14
C TRP A 251 -8.99 7.15 10.03
N LEU A 252 -10.28 7.09 9.71
CA LEU A 252 -11.31 7.80 10.45
C LEU A 252 -11.45 7.31 11.91
N ILE A 253 -11.43 5.99 12.13
CA ILE A 253 -11.74 5.40 13.45
C ILE A 253 -10.49 5.04 14.26
N ALA A 254 -9.45 4.53 13.61
CA ALA A 254 -8.25 3.98 14.25
C ALA A 254 -6.99 4.83 14.02
N ASP A 255 -7.11 6.02 13.44
CA ASP A 255 -5.99 6.91 13.09
C ASP A 255 -4.86 6.21 12.31
N THR A 256 -5.21 5.16 11.55
CA THR A 256 -4.19 4.34 10.89
C THR A 256 -4.10 4.67 9.41
N TRP A 257 -2.92 5.09 8.98
CA TRP A 257 -2.63 5.46 7.59
C TRP A 257 -2.17 4.24 6.78
N PHE A 258 -3.06 3.71 5.93
CA PHE A 258 -2.77 2.60 5.01
C PHE A 258 -2.90 3.00 3.53
N PHE A 259 -2.81 4.29 3.21
CA PHE A 259 -3.06 4.79 1.86
C PHE A 259 -2.03 4.29 0.84
N GLU A 260 -0.79 4.08 1.24
CA GLU A 260 0.25 3.59 0.35
C GLU A 260 0.13 2.09 0.05
N LEU A 261 -0.60 1.32 0.87
CA LEU A 261 -0.98 -0.05 0.54
C LEU A 261 -2.00 -0.09 -0.63
N LEU A 262 -2.76 0.99 -0.85
CA LEU A 262 -3.75 1.09 -1.94
C LEU A 262 -3.14 0.93 -3.33
N ILE A 263 -1.83 1.16 -3.49
CA ILE A 263 -1.20 0.91 -4.79
C ILE A 263 -1.28 -0.57 -5.18
N LEU A 264 -1.31 -1.49 -4.21
CA LEU A 264 -1.52 -2.91 -4.47
C LEU A 264 -2.93 -3.20 -5.00
N SER A 265 -3.91 -2.33 -4.75
CA SER A 265 -5.25 -2.47 -5.30
C SER A 265 -5.30 -2.37 -6.83
N LEU A 266 -4.26 -1.81 -7.47
CA LEU A 266 -4.09 -1.87 -8.92
C LEU A 266 -4.10 -3.32 -9.45
N THR A 267 -3.73 -4.29 -8.62
CA THR A 267 -3.73 -5.71 -9.00
C THR A 267 -5.13 -6.29 -9.23
N PHE A 268 -6.18 -5.68 -8.68
CA PHE A 268 -7.59 -6.02 -8.94
C PHE A 268 -8.10 -5.42 -10.26
N ILE A 269 -7.39 -4.45 -10.84
CA ILE A 269 -7.79 -3.82 -12.09
C ILE A 269 -7.48 -4.75 -13.26
N ASN A 270 -8.50 -5.08 -14.06
CA ASN A 270 -8.30 -5.81 -15.31
C ASN A 270 -7.89 -4.84 -16.43
N PHE A 271 -6.58 -4.63 -16.59
CA PHE A 271 -6.02 -3.77 -17.63
C PHE A 271 -6.30 -4.26 -19.06
N ASN A 272 -6.61 -5.55 -19.28
CA ASN A 272 -6.99 -6.05 -20.60
C ASN A 272 -8.25 -5.35 -21.10
N ARG A 273 -9.27 -5.18 -20.24
CA ARG A 273 -10.54 -4.51 -20.58
C ARG A 273 -10.38 -3.01 -20.79
N LEU A 274 -9.54 -2.36 -20.00
CA LEU A 274 -9.27 -0.92 -20.13
C LEU A 274 -8.64 -0.60 -21.48
N TYR A 275 -7.66 -1.42 -21.92
CA TYR A 275 -6.94 -1.16 -23.16
C TYR A 275 -7.62 -1.72 -24.42
N THR A 276 -8.50 -2.72 -24.32
CA THR A 276 -9.26 -3.20 -25.49
C THR A 276 -10.28 -2.17 -25.98
N ARG A 277 -10.95 -1.43 -25.07
CA ARG A 277 -11.89 -0.35 -25.46
C ARG A 277 -11.23 0.69 -26.38
N TYR A 278 -9.96 1.02 -26.14
CA TYR A 278 -9.20 1.96 -26.96
C TYR A 278 -8.74 1.38 -28.31
N ARG A 279 -8.62 0.05 -28.39
CA ARG A 279 -8.08 -0.67 -29.55
C ARG A 279 -9.15 -0.94 -30.61
N PHE A 280 -10.39 -1.20 -30.21
CA PHE A 280 -11.54 -1.32 -31.12
C PHE A 280 -12.03 0.03 -31.65
N ALA A 281 -11.83 1.12 -30.90
CA ALA A 281 -11.99 2.47 -31.45
C ALA A 281 -11.03 2.79 -32.61
N LYS A 282 -9.94 2.01 -32.76
CA LYS A 282 -8.97 2.10 -33.86
C LYS A 282 -9.04 0.93 -34.87
N GLY A 283 -10.09 0.10 -34.84
CA GLY A 283 -10.35 -0.89 -35.90
C GLY A 283 -9.52 -2.18 -35.89
N ILE A 284 -8.76 -2.50 -34.83
CA ILE A 284 -7.98 -3.74 -34.79
C ILE A 284 -8.88 -4.93 -34.40
N LYS A 285 -8.93 -5.97 -35.23
CA LYS A 285 -9.79 -7.16 -35.05
C LYS A 285 -9.25 -8.09 -33.96
N LYS A 286 -10.16 -8.84 -33.35
CA LYS A 286 -9.93 -9.71 -32.17
C LYS A 286 -9.02 -10.93 -32.45
N GLY A 287 -8.71 -11.23 -33.71
CA GLY A 287 -7.97 -12.44 -34.14
C GLY A 287 -6.45 -12.31 -34.11
N ASP A 288 -5.88 -11.11 -34.06
CA ASP A 288 -4.44 -10.90 -34.27
C ASP A 288 -3.57 -11.14 -33.03
N ILE A 289 -4.13 -11.75 -31.99
CA ILE A 289 -3.49 -11.82 -30.66
C ILE A 289 -3.77 -13.16 -29.98
N THR A 290 -3.53 -14.26 -30.67
CA THR A 290 -3.19 -15.50 -29.97
C THR A 290 -1.71 -15.42 -29.58
N PRO A 291 -1.36 -15.43 -28.29
CA PRO A 291 0.01 -15.64 -27.88
C PRO A 291 0.36 -17.11 -28.18
N VAL A 292 1.35 -17.32 -29.06
CA VAL A 292 2.18 -18.53 -29.04
C VAL A 292 3.15 -18.40 -27.88
#